data_AF-A0A7Y7NIA6-F1
#
_entry.id   AF-A0A7Y7NIA6-F1
#
_cell.length_a   1.000
_cell.length_b   1.000
_cell.length_c   1.000
_cell.angle_alpha   90.00
_cell.angle_beta   90.00
_cell.angle_gamma   90.00
#
_symmetry.space_group_name_H-M   'P 1'
#
loop_
_entity.id
_entity.type
_entity.pdbx_description
1 polymer ?
#
loop_
_entity_poly.entity_id
_entity_poly.type
_entity_poly.pdbx_seq_one_letter_code
_entity_poly.pdbx_strand_id
1 'polypeptide(L)'
;MRTLRLFTILIVSISFSISTTLYAQNDSLNIKKYWHYRQRLNYFVMPGIQRGQSQIAGIRNRFDCGANDINFGQHGIYFGYYIGMLATEFKLLNDAGDNTAKQTQYELNLALKQYVTYLDKTESLLFKNMKDSLDGFFVRESVPCDFLNDESRKNYFNKELQANDNWDYKKNNCFGNLPKGHPGYVVKVSECDSIPKAFSQDEAIGLLYGLALVYKCMPDSSYEKAISKKIALNVINYIRTSSKKYGRTFSMKWSVFRPNGDKLKANEGGLAWFYAHGFMKAGSYFDSGFDNLWKKITRYPQELFFQFGQFLPSPNADNTTMITTLAVIGDSWRAVVPVIGLVFKMNTSYFGIKAKTNKQDWDTFYALSWNVIHGKNKKMEFRLEKALHQLNTAPYEGPYNYGINNNPKGTGWSASYKWHHKKSSQSGESSGICGNYNGLDFMLLHNLYCIVKGVKITN
;
A
#
# COMPACT_ATOMS: atom_id res chain seq x y z
N MET A 1 -44.74 16.85 -45.97
CA MET A 1 -44.49 15.84 -44.89
C MET A 1 -43.12 15.15 -44.96
N ARG A 2 -42.58 14.76 -46.12
CA ARG A 2 -41.24 14.13 -46.22
C ARG A 2 -40.07 15.07 -45.83
N THR A 3 -40.14 16.34 -46.20
CA THR A 3 -39.15 17.38 -45.84
C THR A 3 -39.09 17.68 -44.34
N LEU A 4 -40.24 17.64 -43.65
CA LEU A 4 -40.30 17.86 -42.20
C LEU A 4 -39.65 16.70 -41.41
N ARG A 5 -39.79 15.44 -41.87
CA ARG A 5 -39.17 14.26 -41.23
C ARG A 5 -37.64 14.24 -41.36
N LEU A 6 -37.09 14.68 -42.50
CA LEU A 6 -35.64 14.80 -42.69
C LEU A 6 -35.04 15.88 -41.79
N PHE A 7 -35.75 17.00 -41.59
CA PHE A 7 -35.31 18.08 -40.71
C PHE A 7 -35.30 17.65 -39.23
N THR A 8 -36.28 16.88 -38.77
CA THR A 8 -36.30 16.35 -37.39
C THR A 8 -35.18 15.33 -37.14
N ILE A 9 -34.88 14.44 -38.10
CA ILE A 9 -33.77 13.48 -37.98
C ILE A 9 -32.42 14.22 -37.93
N LEU A 10 -32.23 15.27 -38.73
CA LEU A 10 -31.02 16.08 -38.71
C LEU A 10 -30.86 16.83 -37.37
N ILE A 11 -31.93 17.42 -36.83
CA ILE A 11 -31.89 18.10 -35.52
C ILE A 11 -31.60 17.11 -34.39
N VAL A 12 -32.19 15.91 -34.39
CA VAL A 12 -31.87 14.87 -33.39
C VAL A 12 -30.43 14.39 -33.52
N SER A 13 -29.89 14.27 -34.73
CA SER A 13 -28.50 13.84 -34.97
C SER A 13 -27.47 14.90 -34.59
N ILE A 14 -27.79 16.19 -34.81
CA ILE A 14 -26.96 17.33 -34.39
C ILE A 14 -27.06 17.52 -32.87
N SER A 15 -28.24 17.31 -32.27
CA SER A 15 -28.43 17.35 -30.81
C SER A 15 -27.72 16.20 -30.09
N PHE A 16 -27.62 15.03 -30.73
CA PHE A 16 -26.79 13.91 -30.24
C PHE A 16 -25.29 14.16 -30.41
N SER A 17 -24.88 15.03 -31.34
CA SER A 17 -23.48 15.42 -31.54
C SER A 17 -23.02 16.58 -30.64
N ILE A 18 -23.96 17.36 -30.10
CA ILE A 18 -23.70 18.42 -29.09
C ILE A 18 -23.77 17.82 -27.66
N SER A 19 -24.13 16.55 -27.54
CA SER A 19 -24.17 15.83 -26.26
C SER A 19 -22.76 15.52 -25.77
N THR A 20 -22.22 16.51 -25.05
CA THR A 20 -21.14 16.40 -24.09
C THR A 20 -19.79 15.97 -24.65
N THR A 21 -18.94 16.96 -24.94
CA THR A 21 -17.54 16.86 -24.52
C THR A 21 -17.54 16.74 -23.00
N LEU A 22 -17.94 15.58 -22.47
CA LEU A 22 -17.47 15.14 -21.17
C LEU A 22 -15.96 15.25 -21.30
N TYR A 23 -15.35 16.20 -20.59
CA TYR A 23 -13.92 16.23 -20.37
C TYR A 23 -13.59 14.93 -19.63
N ALA A 24 -13.53 13.82 -20.37
CA ALA A 24 -13.04 12.56 -19.91
C ALA A 24 -11.65 12.88 -19.40
N GLN A 25 -11.50 12.82 -18.08
CA GLN A 25 -10.22 13.03 -17.43
C GLN A 25 -9.21 12.16 -18.17
N ASN A 26 -8.20 12.81 -18.74
CA ASN A 26 -7.18 12.16 -19.56
C ASN A 26 -5.88 12.04 -18.75
N ASP A 27 -4.88 11.36 -19.31
CA ASP A 27 -3.59 11.16 -18.62
C ASP A 27 -3.00 12.48 -18.09
N SER A 28 -3.19 13.60 -18.81
CA SER A 28 -2.71 14.92 -18.37
C SER A 28 -3.34 15.38 -17.06
N LEU A 29 -4.64 15.19 -16.86
CA LEU A 29 -5.28 15.56 -15.59
C LEU A 29 -4.81 14.67 -14.44
N ASN A 30 -4.61 13.37 -14.67
CA ASN A 30 -4.10 12.47 -13.64
C ASN A 30 -2.65 12.77 -13.27
N ILE A 31 -1.82 13.23 -14.20
CA ILE A 31 -0.47 13.74 -13.90
C ILE A 31 -0.53 14.99 -13.01
N LYS A 32 -1.43 15.94 -13.30
CA LYS A 32 -1.64 17.12 -12.42
C LYS A 32 -2.09 16.70 -11.02
N LYS A 33 -3.03 15.75 -10.95
CA LYS A 33 -3.52 15.18 -9.69
C LYS A 33 -2.40 14.47 -8.93
N TYR A 34 -1.53 13.74 -9.64
CA TYR A 34 -0.36 13.07 -9.07
C TYR A 34 0.57 14.06 -8.36
N TRP A 35 0.98 15.13 -9.05
CA TRP A 35 1.88 16.12 -8.46
C TRP A 35 1.22 16.91 -7.32
N HIS A 36 -0.09 17.19 -7.42
CA HIS A 36 -0.84 17.75 -6.31
C HIS A 36 -0.84 16.81 -5.08
N TYR A 37 -1.09 15.51 -5.27
CA TYR A 37 -1.02 14.51 -4.19
C TYR A 37 0.39 14.40 -3.61
N ARG A 38 1.42 14.49 -4.46
CA ARG A 38 2.83 14.43 -4.05
C ARG A 38 3.21 15.61 -3.18
N GLN A 39 2.80 16.83 -3.55
CA GLN A 39 2.95 18.03 -2.72
C GLN A 39 2.17 17.90 -1.41
N ARG A 40 0.93 17.41 -1.49
CA ARG A 40 0.07 17.16 -0.33
C ARG A 40 0.66 16.13 0.64
N LEU A 41 1.53 15.23 0.19
CA LEU A 41 2.17 14.23 1.03
C LEU A 41 3.04 14.86 2.14
N ASN A 42 3.52 16.10 1.97
CA ASN A 42 4.23 16.86 3.00
C ASN A 42 3.41 17.09 4.29
N TYR A 43 2.08 17.00 4.20
CA TYR A 43 1.21 17.03 5.38
C TYR A 43 1.14 15.67 6.10
N PHE A 44 1.64 14.58 5.52
CA PHE A 44 1.51 13.24 6.11
C PHE A 44 2.85 12.62 6.48
N VAL A 45 3.96 13.09 5.90
CA VAL A 45 5.31 12.64 6.23
C VAL A 45 6.27 13.82 6.24
N MET A 46 7.18 13.81 7.21
CA MET A 46 8.32 14.72 7.26
C MET A 46 9.59 13.93 6.93
N PRO A 47 10.16 14.03 5.71
CA PRO A 47 11.39 13.33 5.37
C PRO A 47 12.54 13.66 6.34
N GLY A 48 13.26 12.64 6.76
CA GLY A 48 14.40 12.78 7.66
C GLY A 48 14.76 11.49 8.39
N ILE A 49 15.80 11.56 9.21
CA ILE A 49 16.35 10.40 9.94
C ILE A 49 16.15 10.49 11.45
N GLN A 50 15.48 11.51 11.99
CA GLN A 50 15.16 11.53 13.41
C GLN A 50 13.97 10.60 13.72
N ARG A 51 13.82 10.22 14.99
CA ARG A 51 12.68 9.42 15.44
C ARG A 51 11.36 10.12 15.05
N GLY A 52 10.44 9.39 14.43
CA GLY A 52 9.16 9.90 13.91
C GLY A 52 9.23 10.50 12.49
N GLN A 53 10.39 10.94 12.00
CA GLN A 53 10.55 11.39 10.61
C GLN A 53 10.47 10.20 9.65
N SER A 54 10.18 10.46 8.37
CA SER A 54 9.95 9.47 7.30
C SER A 54 8.92 8.36 7.61
N GLN A 55 8.23 8.43 8.75
CA GLN A 55 7.03 7.66 9.02
C GLN A 55 5.85 8.42 8.47
N ILE A 56 5.11 7.77 7.58
CA ILE A 56 3.91 8.29 6.96
C ILE A 56 2.69 8.09 7.86
N ALA A 57 1.95 9.17 8.07
CA ALA A 57 0.62 9.14 8.67
C ALA A 57 -0.40 8.57 7.68
N GLY A 58 -1.25 7.67 8.17
CA GLY A 58 -2.35 7.12 7.39
C GLY A 58 -3.50 8.11 7.24
N ILE A 59 -3.83 8.79 8.33
CA ILE A 59 -5.03 9.62 8.48
C ILE A 59 -4.67 10.93 9.20
N ARG A 60 -5.30 12.03 8.79
CA ARG A 60 -5.38 13.30 9.52
C ARG A 60 -6.83 13.61 9.82
N ASN A 61 -7.06 14.34 10.92
CA ASN A 61 -8.38 14.80 11.33
C ASN A 61 -9.39 13.65 11.44
N ARG A 62 -9.05 12.65 12.23
CA ARG A 62 -9.84 11.46 12.47
C ARG A 62 -11.03 11.78 13.39
N PHE A 63 -12.27 11.58 12.92
CA PHE A 63 -13.44 12.13 13.62
C PHE A 63 -13.86 11.38 14.90
N ASP A 64 -13.46 10.13 15.07
CA ASP A 64 -13.71 9.34 16.29
C ASP A 64 -12.71 9.63 17.43
N CYS A 65 -11.59 10.31 17.15
CA CYS A 65 -10.51 10.57 18.13
C CYS A 65 -10.38 12.06 18.56
N GLY A 66 -11.37 12.87 18.19
CA GLY A 66 -11.35 14.32 18.33
C GLY A 66 -10.56 14.97 17.20
N ALA A 67 -11.19 15.90 16.49
CA ALA A 67 -10.58 16.66 15.39
C ALA A 67 -9.19 17.23 15.74
N ASN A 68 -8.38 17.53 14.73
CA ASN A 68 -6.99 18.02 14.84
C ASN A 68 -5.93 16.98 15.24
N ASP A 69 -6.11 15.71 14.90
CA ASP A 69 -5.11 14.67 15.14
C ASP A 69 -4.43 14.17 13.84
N ILE A 70 -3.25 13.58 14.00
CA ILE A 70 -2.55 12.82 12.96
C ILE A 70 -2.32 11.39 13.47
N ASN A 71 -2.70 10.40 12.67
CA ASN A 71 -2.65 8.99 13.04
C ASN A 71 -1.64 8.24 12.16
N PHE A 72 -0.71 7.54 12.80
CA PHE A 72 0.33 6.74 12.15
C PHE A 72 0.07 5.23 12.20
N GLY A 73 -1.03 4.78 12.83
CA GLY A 73 -1.30 3.37 13.09
C GLY A 73 -1.27 2.50 11.82
N GLN A 74 -1.07 1.19 11.97
CA GLN A 74 -0.84 0.26 10.85
C GLN A 74 0.35 0.67 9.95
N HIS A 75 1.33 1.35 10.54
CA HIS A 75 2.39 2.04 9.83
C HIS A 75 3.17 1.13 8.88
N GLY A 76 3.41 -0.15 9.22
CA GLY A 76 4.14 -1.07 8.33
C GLY A 76 3.51 -1.23 6.93
N ILE A 77 2.18 -1.16 6.83
CA ILE A 77 1.46 -1.21 5.55
C ILE A 77 1.68 0.09 4.77
N TYR A 78 1.42 1.23 5.40
CA TYR A 78 1.59 2.54 4.78
C TYR A 78 3.04 2.82 4.39
N PHE A 79 3.99 2.42 5.22
CA PHE A 79 5.41 2.55 4.98
C PHE A 79 5.82 1.75 3.74
N GLY A 80 5.33 0.51 3.61
CA GLY A 80 5.49 -0.27 2.38
C GLY A 80 4.97 0.46 1.13
N TYR A 81 3.79 1.08 1.23
CA TYR A 81 3.22 1.84 0.11
C TYR A 81 4.03 3.10 -0.20
N TYR A 82 4.53 3.78 0.82
CA TYR A 82 5.36 4.98 0.68
C TYR A 82 6.68 4.69 -0.02
N ILE A 83 7.45 3.71 0.44
CA ILE A 83 8.71 3.35 -0.21
C ILE A 83 8.49 2.76 -1.61
N GLY A 84 7.37 2.05 -1.83
CA GLY A 84 6.98 1.57 -3.16
C GLY A 84 6.60 2.69 -4.11
N MET A 85 5.89 3.71 -3.62
CA MET A 85 5.56 4.93 -4.37
C MET A 85 6.83 5.67 -4.77
N LEU A 86 7.74 5.95 -3.83
CA LEU A 86 9.00 6.62 -4.11
C LEU A 86 9.87 5.84 -5.11
N ALA A 87 9.95 4.51 -4.98
CA ALA A 87 10.73 3.70 -5.92
C ALA A 87 10.16 3.70 -7.35
N THR A 88 8.83 3.65 -7.47
CA THR A 88 8.17 3.69 -8.79
C THR A 88 8.19 5.10 -9.40
N GLU A 89 8.10 6.15 -8.59
CA GLU A 89 8.32 7.56 -9.00
C GLU A 89 9.75 7.76 -9.50
N PHE A 90 10.75 7.31 -8.73
CA PHE A 90 12.16 7.35 -9.12
C PHE A 90 12.36 6.71 -10.48
N LYS A 91 11.82 5.50 -10.69
CA LYS A 91 11.96 4.79 -11.96
C LYS A 91 11.41 5.62 -13.12
N LEU A 92 10.20 6.16 -12.99
CA LEU A 92 9.58 6.94 -14.05
C LEU A 92 10.37 8.22 -14.38
N LEU A 93 10.79 8.96 -13.35
CA LEU A 93 11.57 10.19 -13.52
C LEU A 93 12.95 9.89 -14.12
N ASN A 94 13.62 8.85 -13.64
CA ASN A 94 14.92 8.42 -14.14
C ASN A 94 14.84 7.94 -15.60
N ASP A 95 13.82 7.15 -15.96
CA ASP A 95 13.57 6.72 -17.34
C ASP A 95 13.23 7.91 -18.28
N ALA A 96 12.69 9.00 -17.72
CA ALA A 96 12.44 10.25 -18.43
C ALA A 96 13.66 11.18 -18.53
N GLY A 97 14.74 10.89 -17.79
CA GLY A 97 15.92 11.78 -17.69
C GLY A 97 15.69 13.02 -16.82
N ASP A 98 14.69 13.00 -15.94
CA ASP A 98 14.35 14.11 -15.06
C ASP A 98 15.29 14.16 -13.84
N ASN A 99 15.89 15.33 -13.59
CA ASN A 99 16.85 15.54 -12.49
C ASN A 99 16.21 15.40 -11.10
N THR A 100 14.90 15.57 -10.98
CA THR A 100 14.16 15.40 -9.72
C THR A 100 14.15 13.95 -9.23
N ALA A 101 14.48 12.98 -10.09
CA ALA A 101 14.70 11.59 -9.69
C ALA A 101 15.68 11.46 -8.51
N LYS A 102 16.74 12.28 -8.48
CA LYS A 102 17.73 12.26 -7.37
C LYS A 102 17.12 12.68 -6.04
N GLN A 103 16.17 13.62 -6.04
CA GLN A 103 15.48 14.03 -4.83
C GLN A 103 14.56 12.93 -4.31
N THR A 104 13.80 12.27 -5.21
CA THR A 104 12.97 11.11 -4.85
C THR A 104 13.82 9.96 -4.31
N GLN A 105 14.99 9.68 -4.92
CA GLN A 105 15.93 8.69 -4.40
C GLN A 105 16.44 9.06 -3.00
N TYR A 106 16.78 10.33 -2.78
CA TYR A 106 17.21 10.81 -1.48
C TYR A 106 16.13 10.63 -0.40
N GLU A 107 14.87 10.94 -0.70
CA GLU A 107 13.74 10.71 0.21
C GLU A 107 13.55 9.22 0.52
N LEU A 108 13.67 8.34 -0.49
CA LEU A 108 13.63 6.90 -0.29
C LEU A 108 14.79 6.40 0.60
N ASN A 109 15.99 6.96 0.41
CA ASN A 109 17.16 6.67 1.24
C ASN A 109 16.91 7.01 2.71
N LEU A 110 16.34 8.19 2.98
CA LEU A 110 15.98 8.63 4.34
C LEU A 110 14.95 7.68 4.96
N ALA A 111 13.91 7.29 4.22
CA ALA A 111 12.90 6.35 4.69
C ALA A 111 13.50 4.99 5.07
N LEU A 112 14.32 4.39 4.20
CA LEU A 112 14.95 3.09 4.47
C LEU A 112 15.94 3.15 5.65
N LYS A 113 16.70 4.24 5.79
CA LYS A 113 17.55 4.46 6.97
C LYS A 113 16.73 4.58 8.25
N GLN A 114 15.59 5.26 8.18
CA GLN A 114 14.69 5.37 9.32
C GLN A 114 14.14 4.02 9.73
N TYR A 115 13.68 3.19 8.78
CA TYR A 115 13.20 1.84 9.07
C TYR A 115 14.27 1.04 9.83
N VAL A 116 15.50 1.04 9.30
CA VAL A 116 16.62 0.30 9.93
C VAL A 116 16.90 0.79 11.34
N THR A 117 16.80 2.09 11.59
CA THR A 117 17.24 2.71 12.86
C THR A 117 16.15 2.71 13.92
N TYR A 118 14.89 2.93 13.54
CA TYR A 118 13.80 3.19 14.48
C TYR A 118 12.60 2.26 14.33
N LEU A 119 12.60 1.34 13.37
CA LEU A 119 11.58 0.28 13.30
C LEU A 119 12.20 -1.08 13.58
N ASP A 120 13.31 -1.45 12.93
CA ASP A 120 13.93 -2.77 13.09
C ASP A 120 14.77 -2.86 14.39
N LYS A 121 15.82 -2.04 14.48
CA LYS A 121 16.75 -1.97 15.63
C LYS A 121 16.11 -1.32 16.87
N THR A 122 15.20 -2.04 17.52
CA THR A 122 14.32 -1.50 18.56
C THR A 122 14.01 -2.46 19.70
N GLU A 123 14.69 -3.61 19.77
CA GLU A 123 14.47 -4.63 20.78
C GLU A 123 14.62 -4.08 22.20
N SER A 124 15.55 -3.14 22.41
CA SER A 124 15.78 -2.43 23.67
C SER A 124 14.61 -1.53 24.09
N LEU A 125 13.77 -1.07 23.15
CA LEU A 125 12.55 -0.30 23.44
C LEU A 125 11.44 -1.17 24.05
N LEU A 126 11.44 -2.47 23.76
CA LEU A 126 10.42 -3.40 24.25
C LEU A 126 10.87 -4.15 25.49
N PHE A 127 12.15 -4.51 25.57
CA PHE A 127 12.70 -5.35 26.61
C PHE A 127 14.04 -4.79 27.11
N LYS A 128 14.08 -4.44 28.40
CA LYS A 128 15.32 -4.04 29.07
C LYS A 128 16.37 -5.15 28.88
N ASN A 129 17.61 -4.74 28.56
CA ASN A 129 18.77 -5.60 28.32
C ASN A 129 18.80 -6.39 27.00
N MET A 130 17.88 -6.13 26.06
CA MET A 130 18.03 -6.64 24.71
C MET A 130 18.92 -5.74 23.85
N LYS A 131 19.73 -6.36 22.99
CA LYS A 131 20.59 -5.65 22.04
C LYS A 131 19.83 -5.43 20.74
N ASP A 132 19.84 -4.20 20.26
CA ASP A 132 19.20 -3.87 19.00
C ASP A 132 19.93 -4.51 17.80
N SER A 133 19.17 -5.09 16.88
CA SER A 133 19.73 -5.78 15.72
C SER A 133 18.89 -5.53 14.46
N LEU A 134 19.55 -5.64 13.30
CA LEU A 134 18.84 -5.64 12.01
C LEU A 134 18.58 -7.11 11.66
N ASP A 135 17.56 -7.70 12.25
CA ASP A 135 17.23 -9.12 12.16
C ASP A 135 15.85 -9.41 11.55
N GLY A 136 15.08 -8.34 11.25
CA GLY A 136 13.76 -8.43 10.64
C GLY A 136 12.61 -8.45 11.66
N PHE A 137 12.91 -8.42 12.96
CA PHE A 137 11.97 -7.89 13.93
C PHE A 137 11.76 -6.41 13.67
N PHE A 138 10.53 -5.91 13.81
CA PHE A 138 10.31 -4.47 13.86
C PHE A 138 9.13 -4.07 14.75
N VAL A 139 9.16 -2.86 15.29
CA VAL A 139 8.00 -2.25 15.95
C VAL A 139 7.04 -1.69 14.91
N ARG A 140 5.74 -1.71 15.20
CA ARG A 140 4.68 -1.20 14.31
C ARG A 140 4.95 0.24 13.93
N GLU A 141 5.17 1.07 14.93
CA GLU A 141 5.38 2.50 14.82
C GLU A 141 6.44 2.95 15.81
N SER A 142 7.13 4.04 15.49
CA SER A 142 8.09 4.67 16.41
C SER A 142 7.93 6.18 16.53
N VAL A 143 6.80 6.71 16.07
CA VAL A 143 6.41 8.11 16.26
C VAL A 143 6.06 8.34 17.73
N PRO A 144 6.78 9.23 18.44
CA PRO A 144 6.46 9.54 19.83
C PRO A 144 5.10 10.25 19.98
N CYS A 145 4.43 10.07 21.12
CA CYS A 145 3.18 10.78 21.42
C CYS A 145 3.34 12.31 21.44
N ASP A 146 4.50 12.78 21.89
CA ASP A 146 4.90 14.18 21.97
C ASP A 146 5.55 14.69 20.67
N PHE A 147 5.45 13.95 19.56
CA PHE A 147 6.11 14.30 18.30
C PHE A 147 5.72 15.71 17.78
N LEU A 148 4.48 16.14 18.04
CA LEU A 148 3.98 17.48 17.67
C LEU A 148 4.11 18.54 18.79
N ASN A 149 4.72 18.20 19.94
CA ASN A 149 5.06 19.21 20.96
C ASN A 149 6.26 20.08 20.51
N ASP A 150 7.06 19.57 19.56
CA ASP A 150 8.10 20.34 18.89
C ASP A 150 7.47 21.29 17.86
N GLU A 151 7.64 22.60 18.08
CA GLU A 151 7.06 23.64 17.23
C GLU A 151 7.54 23.56 15.79
N SER A 152 8.78 23.14 15.53
CA SER A 152 9.32 23.02 14.17
C SER A 152 8.60 21.90 13.39
N ARG A 153 8.32 20.77 14.06
CA ARG A 153 7.57 19.65 13.48
C ARG A 153 6.10 20.00 13.30
N LYS A 154 5.49 20.63 14.29
CA LYS A 154 4.11 21.12 14.20
C LYS A 154 3.94 22.13 13.07
N ASN A 155 4.88 23.07 12.90
CA ASN A 155 4.87 24.02 11.80
C ASN A 155 5.08 23.36 10.44
N TYR A 156 5.93 22.32 10.36
CA TYR A 156 6.08 21.55 9.13
C TYR A 156 4.76 20.89 8.71
N PHE A 157 4.10 20.18 9.62
CA PHE A 157 2.84 19.48 9.34
C PHE A 157 1.63 20.39 9.15
N ASN A 158 1.75 21.68 9.50
CA ASN A 158 0.70 22.69 9.35
C ASN A 158 1.15 23.86 8.48
N LYS A 159 2.17 23.67 7.64
CA LYS A 159 2.64 24.71 6.73
C LYS A 159 1.46 25.20 5.88
N GLU A 160 1.28 26.51 5.76
CA GLU A 160 0.18 27.12 5.00
C GLU A 160 -1.25 26.83 5.54
N LEU A 161 -1.37 26.24 6.75
CA LEU A 161 -2.64 25.99 7.42
C LEU A 161 -2.84 26.92 8.61
N GLN A 162 -4.08 27.37 8.80
CA GLN A 162 -4.54 28.11 9.97
C GLN A 162 -5.15 27.17 11.01
N ALA A 163 -5.16 27.57 12.28
CA ALA A 163 -5.68 26.72 13.36
C ALA A 163 -7.19 26.39 13.22
N ASN A 164 -7.94 27.20 12.46
CA ASN A 164 -9.34 26.98 12.12
C ASN A 164 -9.55 26.15 10.83
N ASP A 165 -8.48 25.72 10.15
CA ASP A 165 -8.53 24.83 8.99
C ASP A 165 -8.78 23.39 9.42
N ASN A 166 -9.77 23.17 10.28
CA ASN A 166 -10.08 21.89 10.86
C ASN A 166 -11.55 21.54 10.68
N TRP A 167 -11.85 20.25 10.87
CA TRP A 167 -13.21 19.78 10.78
C TRP A 167 -13.96 20.06 12.08
N ASP A 168 -15.04 20.83 12.00
CA ASP A 168 -16.00 21.01 13.10
C ASP A 168 -17.22 20.10 12.88
N TYR A 169 -17.19 18.93 13.49
CA TYR A 169 -18.29 17.96 13.41
C TYR A 169 -19.63 18.54 13.89
N LYS A 170 -19.61 19.45 14.88
CA LYS A 170 -20.85 20.01 15.44
C LYS A 170 -21.56 20.93 14.45
N LYS A 171 -20.81 21.59 13.57
CA LYS A 171 -21.37 22.54 12.60
C LYS A 171 -21.70 21.92 11.26
N ASN A 172 -21.35 20.63 11.04
CA ASN A 172 -21.35 20.02 9.70
C ASN A 172 -20.64 20.88 8.63
N ASN A 173 -19.75 21.79 9.07
CA ASN A 173 -19.19 22.81 8.19
C ASN A 173 -17.75 22.43 7.86
N CYS A 174 -17.44 22.40 6.57
CA CYS A 174 -16.17 21.94 6.05
C CYS A 174 -15.10 23.01 6.29
N PHE A 175 -14.10 22.70 7.14
CA PHE A 175 -12.74 23.26 7.12
C PHE A 175 -12.60 24.77 6.79
N GLY A 176 -13.38 25.66 7.41
CA GLY A 176 -13.20 27.10 7.18
C GLY A 176 -13.23 27.56 5.70
N ASN A 177 -14.03 26.90 4.86
CA ASN A 177 -14.12 27.03 3.39
C ASN A 177 -13.11 26.21 2.56
N LEU A 178 -12.25 25.39 3.17
CA LEU A 178 -11.39 24.48 2.42
C LEU A 178 -12.20 23.35 1.79
N PRO A 179 -11.75 22.84 0.62
CA PRO A 179 -12.45 21.79 -0.08
C PRO A 179 -12.34 20.44 0.65
N LYS A 180 -13.28 19.53 0.38
CA LYS A 180 -13.25 18.18 0.96
C LYS A 180 -12.03 17.40 0.43
N GLY A 181 -11.35 16.65 1.30
CA GLY A 181 -10.07 15.99 1.01
C GLY A 181 -8.85 16.76 1.49
N HIS A 182 -9.01 18.05 1.81
CA HIS A 182 -7.93 18.88 2.30
C HIS A 182 -7.37 18.35 3.63
N PRO A 183 -6.03 18.27 3.83
CA PRO A 183 -5.41 17.62 5.00
C PRO A 183 -5.89 18.13 6.36
N GLY A 184 -6.18 19.43 6.45
CA GLY A 184 -6.61 20.14 7.65
C GLY A 184 -5.53 20.26 8.72
N TYR A 185 -5.69 21.21 9.63
CA TYR A 185 -4.76 21.50 10.74
C TYR A 185 -4.71 20.34 11.75
N VAL A 186 -3.56 20.09 12.38
CA VAL A 186 -3.37 19.06 13.41
C VAL A 186 -2.52 19.59 14.57
N VAL A 187 -2.81 19.14 15.79
CA VAL A 187 -2.09 19.56 17.01
C VAL A 187 -1.50 18.40 17.80
N LYS A 188 -1.94 17.17 17.54
CA LYS A 188 -1.55 16.00 18.33
C LYS A 188 -1.45 14.73 17.50
N VAL A 189 -0.65 13.77 17.96
CA VAL A 189 -0.65 12.40 17.45
C VAL A 189 -1.77 11.63 18.14
N SER A 190 -2.59 10.88 17.40
CA SER A 190 -3.58 9.96 17.98
C SER A 190 -3.12 8.51 17.96
N GLU A 191 -3.70 7.70 18.84
CA GLU A 191 -3.44 6.25 18.99
C GLU A 191 -1.96 5.87 19.21
N CYS A 192 -1.15 6.80 19.71
CA CYS A 192 0.23 6.48 20.08
C CYS A 192 0.25 5.65 21.38
N ASP A 193 0.94 4.52 21.36
CA ASP A 193 1.21 3.76 22.58
C ASP A 193 2.52 4.24 23.23
N SER A 194 2.56 4.28 24.56
CA SER A 194 3.79 4.57 25.31
C SER A 194 4.84 3.47 25.14
N ILE A 195 4.41 2.25 24.83
CA ILE A 195 5.25 1.09 24.54
C ILE A 195 4.97 0.69 23.09
N PRO A 196 5.98 0.70 22.20
CA PRO A 196 5.78 0.27 20.82
C PRO A 196 5.19 -1.15 20.76
N LYS A 197 4.35 -1.41 19.77
CA LYS A 197 3.83 -2.77 19.54
C LYS A 197 4.75 -3.52 18.60
N ALA A 198 4.88 -4.83 18.78
CA ALA A 198 5.53 -5.71 17.80
C ALA A 198 4.70 -5.77 16.51
N PHE A 199 5.37 -5.85 15.36
CA PHE A 199 4.70 -5.97 14.06
C PHE A 199 3.78 -7.20 13.96
N SER A 200 2.78 -7.08 13.10
CA SER A 200 1.88 -8.15 12.69
C SER A 200 2.22 -8.70 11.31
N GLN A 201 1.69 -9.88 10.96
CA GLN A 201 1.91 -10.48 9.64
C GLN A 201 1.42 -9.61 8.46
N ASP A 202 0.34 -8.86 8.63
CA ASP A 202 -0.21 -7.93 7.64
C ASP A 202 0.71 -6.74 7.42
N GLU A 203 1.29 -6.18 8.48
CA GLU A 203 2.32 -5.14 8.39
C GLU A 203 3.58 -5.64 7.69
N ALA A 204 4.05 -6.85 8.01
CA ALA A 204 5.18 -7.45 7.31
C ALA A 204 4.90 -7.66 5.82
N ILE A 205 3.69 -8.11 5.47
CA ILE A 205 3.31 -8.32 4.06
C ILE A 205 3.20 -6.97 3.32
N GLY A 206 2.66 -5.94 3.97
CA GLY A 206 2.61 -4.58 3.44
C GLY A 206 4.00 -4.00 3.19
N LEU A 207 4.92 -4.17 4.15
CA LEU A 207 6.32 -3.79 4.02
C LEU A 207 7.01 -4.54 2.86
N LEU A 208 6.86 -5.87 2.79
CA LEU A 208 7.47 -6.70 1.74
C LEU A 208 7.02 -6.27 0.33
N TYR A 209 5.79 -5.80 0.18
CA TYR A 209 5.30 -5.26 -1.08
C TYR A 209 6.08 -4.03 -1.53
N GLY A 210 6.28 -3.06 -0.62
CA GLY A 210 7.10 -1.89 -0.87
C GLY A 210 8.54 -2.26 -1.24
N LEU A 211 9.15 -3.14 -0.44
CA LEU A 211 10.51 -3.61 -0.66
C LEU A 211 10.68 -4.33 -2.01
N ALA A 212 9.68 -5.07 -2.48
CA ALA A 212 9.71 -5.70 -3.79
C ALA A 212 9.73 -4.67 -4.93
N LEU A 213 8.97 -3.58 -4.80
CA LEU A 213 9.00 -2.48 -5.76
C LEU A 213 10.34 -1.72 -5.72
N VAL A 214 10.90 -1.46 -4.52
CA VAL A 214 12.25 -0.89 -4.38
C VAL A 214 13.28 -1.78 -5.06
N TYR A 215 13.27 -3.08 -4.78
CA TYR A 215 14.19 -4.03 -5.40
C TYR A 215 14.04 -4.09 -6.93
N LYS A 216 12.82 -3.94 -7.44
CA LYS A 216 12.57 -3.92 -8.89
C LYS A 216 13.05 -2.64 -9.57
N CYS A 217 12.72 -1.49 -8.98
CA CYS A 217 12.77 -0.20 -9.65
C CYS A 217 14.11 0.53 -9.48
N MET A 218 14.86 0.19 -8.43
CA MET A 218 16.15 0.84 -8.16
C MET A 218 17.30 0.19 -8.96
N PRO A 219 18.36 0.94 -9.30
CA PRO A 219 19.53 0.41 -10.00
C PRO A 219 20.24 -0.69 -9.20
N ASP A 220 20.85 -1.67 -9.88
CA ASP A 220 21.51 -2.82 -9.25
C ASP A 220 22.61 -2.44 -8.25
N SER A 221 23.34 -1.36 -8.52
CA SER A 221 24.42 -0.85 -7.67
C SER A 221 23.95 0.07 -6.53
N SER A 222 22.65 0.39 -6.45
CA SER A 222 22.14 1.35 -5.48
C SER A 222 22.08 0.78 -4.06
N TYR A 223 22.27 1.66 -3.07
CA TYR A 223 22.07 1.31 -1.66
C TYR A 223 20.63 0.85 -1.41
N GLU A 224 19.64 1.52 -2.00
CA GLU A 224 18.21 1.24 -1.79
C GLU A 224 17.84 -0.19 -2.22
N LYS A 225 18.38 -0.66 -3.34
CA LYS A 225 18.18 -2.04 -3.81
C LYS A 225 18.83 -3.07 -2.90
N ALA A 226 20.06 -2.82 -2.47
CA ALA A 226 20.79 -3.73 -1.58
C ALA A 226 20.12 -3.83 -0.20
N ILE A 227 19.76 -2.68 0.41
CA ILE A 227 19.14 -2.66 1.74
C ILE A 227 17.71 -3.21 1.70
N SER A 228 16.93 -2.96 0.64
CA SER A 228 15.57 -3.52 0.54
C SER A 228 15.56 -5.03 0.46
N LYS A 229 16.46 -5.63 -0.34
CA LYS A 229 16.70 -7.08 -0.34
C LYS A 229 17.06 -7.59 1.05
N LYS A 230 17.99 -6.93 1.74
CA LYS A 230 18.42 -7.34 3.10
C LYS A 230 17.26 -7.30 4.09
N ILE A 231 16.48 -6.22 4.14
CA ILE A 231 15.32 -6.08 5.02
C ILE A 231 14.30 -7.18 4.71
N ALA A 232 13.94 -7.38 3.44
CA ALA A 232 12.94 -8.37 3.05
C ALA A 232 13.33 -9.79 3.48
N LEU A 233 14.59 -10.18 3.23
CA LEU A 233 15.10 -11.49 3.62
C LEU A 233 15.15 -11.65 5.14
N ASN A 234 15.52 -10.61 5.88
CA ASN A 234 15.51 -10.60 7.34
C ASN A 234 14.09 -10.79 7.89
N VAL A 235 13.10 -10.02 7.43
CA VAL A 235 11.70 -10.13 7.87
C VAL A 235 11.14 -11.53 7.61
N ILE A 236 11.35 -12.08 6.40
CA ILE A 236 10.89 -13.44 6.07
C ILE A 236 11.61 -14.47 6.93
N ASN A 237 12.92 -14.31 7.15
CA ASN A 237 13.68 -15.18 8.03
C ASN A 237 13.17 -15.08 9.46
N TYR A 238 12.89 -13.91 10.01
CA TYR A 238 12.40 -13.72 11.37
C TYR A 238 11.08 -14.47 11.62
N ILE A 239 10.10 -14.31 10.72
CA ILE A 239 8.80 -15.01 10.78
C ILE A 239 8.99 -16.54 10.67
N ARG A 240 10.04 -16.99 9.97
CA ARG A 240 10.37 -18.41 9.79
C ARG A 240 11.16 -19.01 10.96
N THR A 241 12.23 -18.36 11.42
CA THR A 241 13.32 -18.92 12.25
C THR A 241 13.09 -18.75 13.75
N SER A 242 12.32 -17.75 14.17
CA SER A 242 11.87 -17.60 15.56
C SER A 242 11.33 -18.93 16.10
N SER A 243 10.66 -19.72 15.26
CA SER A 243 10.20 -21.06 15.61
C SER A 243 11.27 -22.11 15.98
N LYS A 244 12.48 -22.01 15.41
CA LYS A 244 13.60 -22.94 15.67
C LYS A 244 14.39 -22.53 16.90
N LYS A 245 14.59 -21.21 17.10
CA LYS A 245 15.35 -20.64 18.23
C LYS A 245 14.74 -21.03 19.60
N TYR A 246 13.42 -21.23 19.66
CA TYR A 246 12.70 -21.58 20.90
C TYR A 246 12.33 -23.08 21.03
N GLY A 247 13.15 -23.97 20.45
CA GLY A 247 13.26 -25.37 20.92
C GLY A 247 12.08 -26.32 20.66
N ARG A 248 11.16 -26.02 19.74
CA ARG A 248 10.02 -26.92 19.46
C ARG A 248 10.20 -27.65 18.12
N THR A 249 10.33 -28.97 18.16
CA THR A 249 10.74 -29.88 17.06
C THR A 249 9.70 -30.16 15.95
N PHE A 250 8.40 -29.88 16.13
CA PHE A 250 7.39 -30.18 15.08
C PHE A 250 6.97 -29.02 14.15
N SER A 251 6.59 -29.40 12.93
CA SER A 251 6.66 -28.76 11.60
C SER A 251 5.68 -27.62 11.25
N MET A 252 5.08 -26.92 12.23
CA MET A 252 3.94 -25.99 11.96
C MET A 252 4.12 -24.53 12.41
N LYS A 253 5.30 -23.92 12.26
CA LYS A 253 5.59 -22.67 12.97
C LYS A 253 6.06 -21.50 12.10
N TRP A 254 5.21 -21.04 11.21
CA TRP A 254 5.31 -19.66 10.72
C TRP A 254 4.51 -18.80 11.69
N SER A 255 5.19 -17.99 12.48
CA SER A 255 4.57 -17.13 13.49
C SER A 255 5.48 -15.95 13.78
N VAL A 256 4.88 -14.86 14.23
CA VAL A 256 5.64 -13.73 14.76
C VAL A 256 5.91 -13.98 16.24
N PHE A 257 7.14 -13.74 16.65
CA PHE A 257 7.56 -13.78 18.04
C PHE A 257 8.06 -12.39 18.42
N ARG A 258 8.01 -12.08 19.72
CA ARG A 258 8.69 -10.92 20.29
C ARG A 258 10.17 -11.27 20.47
N PRO A 259 11.07 -10.27 20.53
CA PRO A 259 12.50 -10.48 20.73
C PRO A 259 12.85 -11.37 21.94
N ASN A 260 12.10 -11.26 23.05
CA ASN A 260 12.28 -12.10 24.24
C ASN A 260 11.88 -13.58 24.05
N GLY A 261 11.28 -13.93 22.91
CA GLY A 261 10.82 -15.28 22.58
C GLY A 261 9.36 -15.58 22.84
N ASP A 262 8.60 -14.60 23.33
CA ASP A 262 7.16 -14.76 23.47
C ASP A 262 6.49 -14.83 22.11
N LYS A 263 5.60 -15.81 21.93
CA LYS A 263 4.78 -15.88 20.72
C LYS A 263 3.78 -14.72 20.71
N LEU A 264 3.70 -13.98 19.60
CA LEU A 264 2.64 -13.00 19.40
C LEU A 264 1.29 -13.72 19.26
N LYS A 265 0.24 -13.23 19.91
CA LYS A 265 -1.06 -13.91 19.90
C LYS A 265 -1.67 -13.92 18.49
N ALA A 266 -2.53 -14.89 18.19
CA ALA A 266 -3.15 -14.99 16.86
C ALA A 266 -4.02 -13.76 16.53
N ASN A 267 -4.75 -13.23 17.51
CA ASN A 267 -5.55 -12.01 17.38
C ASN A 267 -4.71 -10.72 17.32
N GLU A 268 -3.41 -10.80 17.61
CA GLU A 268 -2.44 -9.71 17.42
C GLU A 268 -1.74 -9.80 16.04
N GLY A 269 -2.14 -10.76 15.18
CA GLY A 269 -1.54 -10.97 13.87
C GLY A 269 -0.30 -11.88 13.88
N GLY A 270 -0.13 -12.69 14.92
CA GLY A 270 1.05 -13.55 15.09
C GLY A 270 1.05 -14.88 14.33
N LEU A 271 -0.04 -15.28 13.66
CA LEU A 271 -0.20 -16.62 13.04
C LEU A 271 0.02 -16.61 11.51
N ALA A 272 1.28 -16.63 11.09
CA ALA A 272 1.66 -16.59 9.67
C ALA A 272 1.57 -17.93 8.91
N TRP A 273 1.02 -18.99 9.53
CA TRP A 273 1.02 -20.37 8.98
C TRP A 273 0.36 -20.49 7.60
N PHE A 274 -0.80 -19.87 7.41
CA PHE A 274 -1.53 -19.90 6.15
C PHE A 274 -0.80 -19.18 5.00
N TYR A 275 0.16 -18.31 5.34
CA TYR A 275 0.92 -17.49 4.40
C TYR A 275 2.32 -18.04 4.12
N ALA A 276 2.70 -19.15 4.78
CA ALA A 276 4.03 -19.76 4.72
C ALA A 276 4.57 -19.92 3.30
N HIS A 277 3.80 -20.55 2.42
CA HIS A 277 4.22 -20.75 1.02
C HIS A 277 4.37 -19.41 0.28
N GLY A 278 3.45 -18.46 0.52
CA GLY A 278 3.52 -17.11 -0.04
C GLY A 278 4.78 -16.37 0.40
N PHE A 279 5.13 -16.38 1.68
CA PHE A 279 6.36 -15.80 2.20
C PHE A 279 7.61 -16.43 1.58
N MET A 280 7.63 -17.76 1.42
CA MET A 280 8.76 -18.44 0.78
C MET A 280 8.93 -18.03 -0.67
N LYS A 281 7.84 -17.97 -1.44
CA LYS A 281 7.89 -17.53 -2.84
C LYS A 281 8.24 -16.04 -2.96
N ALA A 282 7.80 -15.21 -2.03
CA ALA A 282 8.25 -13.83 -1.93
C ALA A 282 9.76 -13.76 -1.61
N GLY A 283 10.28 -14.62 -0.72
CA GLY A 283 11.71 -14.75 -0.46
C GLY A 283 12.50 -15.14 -1.71
N SER A 284 11.97 -16.07 -2.51
CA SER A 284 12.56 -16.51 -3.78
C SER A 284 12.67 -15.41 -4.83
N TYR A 285 11.85 -14.35 -4.74
CA TYR A 285 11.98 -13.17 -5.59
C TYR A 285 13.27 -12.39 -5.29
N PHE A 286 13.66 -12.30 -4.01
CA PHE A 286 14.87 -11.60 -3.58
C PHE A 286 16.11 -12.51 -3.59
N ASP A 287 15.94 -13.80 -3.32
CA ASP A 287 17.00 -14.81 -3.25
C ASP A 287 16.48 -16.21 -3.59
N SER A 288 16.95 -16.75 -4.71
CA SER A 288 16.58 -18.09 -5.21
C SER A 288 16.87 -19.23 -4.22
N GLY A 289 17.72 -19.02 -3.21
CA GLY A 289 17.96 -19.96 -2.13
C GLY A 289 16.69 -20.37 -1.37
N PHE A 290 15.66 -19.51 -1.33
CA PHE A 290 14.38 -19.81 -0.69
C PHE A 290 13.58 -20.93 -1.40
N ASP A 291 13.66 -21.05 -2.73
CA ASP A 291 12.98 -22.14 -3.45
C ASP A 291 13.59 -23.50 -3.09
N ASN A 292 14.92 -23.55 -2.97
CA ASN A 292 15.63 -24.77 -2.55
C ASN A 292 15.31 -25.13 -1.10
N LEU A 293 15.22 -24.11 -0.24
CA LEU A 293 14.84 -24.29 1.15
C LEU A 293 13.40 -24.82 1.30
N TRP A 294 12.44 -24.33 0.50
CA TRP A 294 11.06 -24.84 0.54
C TRP A 294 10.98 -26.31 0.16
N LYS A 295 11.65 -26.72 -0.92
CA LYS A 295 11.70 -28.12 -1.38
C LYS A 295 12.19 -29.07 -0.28
N LYS A 296 13.17 -28.65 0.53
CA LYS A 296 13.75 -29.45 1.63
C LYS A 296 12.82 -29.62 2.83
N ILE A 297 11.87 -28.72 3.03
CA ILE A 297 11.05 -28.70 4.25
C ILE A 297 9.72 -29.47 4.07
N THR A 298 9.43 -30.01 2.86
CA THR A 298 8.28 -30.87 2.53
C THR A 298 6.97 -30.43 3.20
N ARG A 299 6.33 -29.37 2.66
CA ARG A 299 5.12 -28.74 3.24
C ARG A 299 3.95 -28.68 2.26
N TYR A 300 3.50 -29.86 1.82
CA TYR A 300 2.40 -30.02 0.87
C TYR A 300 1.09 -29.33 1.31
N PRO A 301 0.66 -29.38 2.59
CA PRO A 301 -0.60 -28.74 2.99
C PRO A 301 -0.59 -27.22 2.79
N GLN A 302 0.46 -26.52 3.19
CA GLN A 302 0.53 -25.05 3.08
C GLN A 302 0.65 -24.60 1.63
N GLU A 303 1.37 -25.35 0.79
CA GLU A 303 1.39 -25.12 -0.66
C GLU A 303 -0.02 -25.28 -1.22
N LEU A 304 -0.70 -26.40 -0.94
CA LEU A 304 -2.07 -26.62 -1.40
C LEU A 304 -3.03 -25.52 -0.92
N PHE A 305 -3.05 -25.18 0.36
CA PHE A 305 -3.90 -24.10 0.89
C PHE A 305 -3.64 -22.78 0.17
N PHE A 306 -2.37 -22.43 -0.04
CA PHE A 306 -2.00 -21.21 -0.75
C PHE A 306 -2.45 -21.25 -2.22
N GLN A 307 -2.27 -22.40 -2.90
CA GLN A 307 -2.68 -22.58 -4.29
C GLN A 307 -4.20 -22.54 -4.46
N PHE A 308 -4.96 -23.28 -3.64
CA PHE A 308 -6.42 -23.25 -3.65
C PHE A 308 -6.98 -21.89 -3.19
N GLY A 309 -6.21 -21.16 -2.38
CA GLY A 309 -6.55 -19.81 -1.93
C GLY A 309 -6.82 -18.82 -3.07
N GLN A 310 -6.36 -19.10 -4.30
CA GLN A 310 -6.67 -18.27 -5.47
C GLN A 310 -8.13 -18.39 -5.95
N PHE A 311 -8.83 -19.48 -5.61
CA PHE A 311 -10.21 -19.77 -6.05
C PHE A 311 -11.24 -19.67 -4.92
N LEU A 312 -10.81 -19.83 -3.67
CA LEU A 312 -11.73 -19.79 -2.53
C LEU A 312 -11.97 -18.35 -2.10
N PRO A 313 -13.20 -17.95 -1.74
CA PRO A 313 -13.42 -16.67 -1.08
C PRO A 313 -12.71 -16.69 0.28
N SER A 314 -12.01 -15.60 0.63
CA SER A 314 -11.53 -15.45 2.01
C SER A 314 -12.66 -14.89 2.88
N PRO A 315 -12.73 -15.27 4.17
CA PRO A 315 -13.76 -14.77 5.08
C PRO A 315 -13.63 -13.26 5.36
N ASN A 316 -12.41 -12.72 5.30
CA ASN A 316 -12.15 -11.29 5.45
C ASN A 316 -11.36 -10.72 4.25
N ALA A 317 -11.61 -9.45 3.94
CA ALA A 317 -10.88 -8.64 2.97
C ALA A 317 -9.37 -8.65 3.28
N ASP A 318 -9.00 -8.46 4.54
CA ASP A 318 -7.59 -8.41 4.98
C ASP A 318 -6.82 -9.71 4.64
N ASN A 319 -7.48 -10.87 4.76
CA ASN A 319 -6.88 -12.14 4.35
C ASN A 319 -6.73 -12.24 2.82
N THR A 320 -7.66 -11.66 2.08
CA THR A 320 -7.61 -11.61 0.61
C THR A 320 -6.42 -10.79 0.14
N THR A 321 -6.18 -9.64 0.76
CA THR A 321 -5.13 -8.68 0.39
C THR A 321 -3.77 -9.28 0.70
N MET A 322 -3.58 -9.83 1.91
CA MET A 322 -2.33 -10.49 2.32
C MET A 322 -1.91 -11.63 1.37
N ILE A 323 -2.82 -12.57 1.07
CA ILE A 323 -2.51 -13.69 0.17
C ILE A 323 -2.20 -13.16 -1.24
N THR A 324 -2.99 -12.20 -1.74
CA THR A 324 -2.78 -11.64 -3.07
C THR A 324 -1.46 -10.89 -3.16
N THR A 325 -1.10 -10.09 -2.16
CA THR A 325 0.19 -9.38 -2.10
C THR A 325 1.35 -10.37 -2.19
N LEU A 326 1.34 -11.45 -1.40
CA LEU A 326 2.38 -12.48 -1.49
C LEU A 326 2.38 -13.20 -2.85
N ALA A 327 1.21 -13.38 -3.46
CA ALA A 327 1.09 -13.94 -4.80
C ALA A 327 1.67 -13.03 -5.89
N VAL A 328 1.47 -11.72 -5.74
CA VAL A 328 2.04 -10.68 -6.60
C VAL A 328 3.56 -10.67 -6.49
N ILE A 329 4.12 -10.63 -5.28
CA ILE A 329 5.57 -10.59 -5.07
C ILE A 329 6.23 -11.87 -5.58
N GLY A 330 5.73 -13.03 -5.15
CA GLY A 330 6.37 -14.32 -5.41
C GLY A 330 6.03 -14.96 -6.75
N ASP A 331 5.15 -14.34 -7.56
CA ASP A 331 4.55 -14.93 -8.76
C ASP A 331 4.17 -16.40 -8.51
N SER A 332 3.38 -16.66 -7.48
CA SER A 332 3.43 -17.95 -6.78
C SER A 332 2.26 -18.90 -7.05
N TRP A 333 1.19 -18.46 -7.73
CA TRP A 333 0.05 -19.34 -8.01
C TRP A 333 0.26 -20.23 -9.23
N ARG A 334 -0.01 -21.51 -9.05
CA ARG A 334 0.10 -22.57 -10.04
C ARG A 334 -1.18 -23.42 -10.00
N ALA A 335 -1.75 -23.70 -11.16
CA ALA A 335 -2.73 -24.77 -11.30
C ALA A 335 -2.02 -26.06 -11.70
N VAL A 336 -2.41 -27.15 -11.05
CA VAL A 336 -1.99 -28.50 -11.43
C VAL A 336 -3.08 -29.07 -12.31
N VAL A 337 -2.77 -29.28 -13.59
CA VAL A 337 -3.68 -29.93 -14.54
C VAL A 337 -3.15 -31.33 -14.81
N PRO A 338 -3.83 -32.39 -14.33
CA PRO A 338 -3.48 -33.75 -14.71
C PRO A 338 -3.93 -33.98 -16.16
N VAL A 339 -3.00 -34.37 -17.03
CA VAL A 339 -3.29 -34.81 -18.41
C VAL A 339 -2.67 -36.19 -18.56
N ILE A 340 -3.50 -37.24 -18.62
CA ILE A 340 -3.17 -38.66 -18.84
C ILE A 340 -1.70 -39.00 -18.54
N GLY A 341 -1.37 -39.22 -17.27
CA GLY A 341 -0.03 -39.62 -16.82
C GLY A 341 1.00 -38.50 -16.61
N LEU A 342 0.71 -37.25 -17.01
CA LEU A 342 1.57 -36.08 -16.81
C LEU A 342 0.90 -35.00 -15.94
N VAL A 343 1.70 -34.39 -15.07
CA VAL A 343 1.29 -33.31 -14.17
C VAL A 343 1.89 -31.99 -14.68
N PHE A 344 1.07 -31.15 -15.32
CA PHE A 344 1.49 -29.84 -15.78
C PHE A 344 1.23 -28.77 -14.71
N LYS A 345 2.28 -28.02 -14.33
CA LYS A 345 2.15 -26.83 -13.46
C LYS A 345 2.07 -25.57 -14.32
N MET A 346 0.87 -25.03 -14.47
CA MET A 346 0.65 -23.78 -15.22
C MET A 346 0.72 -22.58 -14.29
N ASN A 347 1.41 -21.50 -14.69
CA ASN A 347 1.40 -20.26 -13.93
C ASN A 347 0.04 -19.56 -14.05
N THR A 348 -0.68 -19.55 -12.93
CA THR A 348 -2.01 -18.95 -12.82
C THR A 348 -2.03 -17.67 -11.98
N SER A 349 -0.88 -17.12 -11.58
CA SER A 349 -0.78 -15.89 -10.76
C SER A 349 -1.72 -14.79 -11.24
N TYR A 350 -1.66 -14.44 -12.52
CA TYR A 350 -2.55 -13.42 -13.09
C TYR A 350 -4.04 -13.74 -12.95
N PHE A 351 -4.44 -14.99 -13.27
CA PHE A 351 -5.83 -15.42 -13.20
C PHE A 351 -6.33 -15.48 -11.75
N GLY A 352 -5.50 -16.01 -10.86
CA GLY A 352 -5.76 -16.02 -9.42
C GLY A 352 -5.91 -14.61 -8.86
N ILE A 353 -5.04 -13.67 -9.25
CA ILE A 353 -5.12 -12.26 -8.82
C ILE A 353 -6.49 -11.73 -9.22
N LYS A 354 -6.85 -11.85 -10.50
CA LYS A 354 -8.16 -11.39 -11.00
C LYS A 354 -9.32 -12.01 -10.24
N ALA A 355 -9.36 -13.34 -10.13
CA ALA A 355 -10.45 -14.07 -9.49
C ALA A 355 -10.63 -13.63 -8.03
N LYS A 356 -9.52 -13.48 -7.31
CA LYS A 356 -9.49 -13.20 -5.87
C LYS A 356 -9.88 -11.75 -5.54
N THR A 357 -9.57 -10.81 -6.42
CA THR A 357 -9.66 -9.37 -6.12
C THR A 357 -10.79 -8.62 -6.83
N ASN A 358 -11.38 -9.19 -7.89
CA ASN A 358 -12.40 -8.51 -8.70
C ASN A 358 -13.63 -8.06 -7.87
N LYS A 359 -14.04 -8.84 -6.87
CA LYS A 359 -15.17 -8.49 -5.99
C LYS A 359 -14.96 -7.16 -5.24
N GLN A 360 -13.71 -6.84 -4.93
CA GLN A 360 -13.35 -5.64 -4.17
C GLN A 360 -12.80 -4.51 -5.05
N ASP A 361 -12.80 -4.71 -6.37
CA ASP A 361 -12.25 -3.78 -7.36
C ASP A 361 -10.74 -3.53 -7.25
N TRP A 362 -9.99 -4.46 -6.65
CA TRP A 362 -8.52 -4.35 -6.51
C TRP A 362 -7.73 -5.00 -7.65
N ASP A 363 -8.41 -5.69 -8.57
CA ASP A 363 -7.76 -6.50 -9.61
C ASP A 363 -6.84 -5.70 -10.51
N THR A 364 -7.19 -4.45 -10.79
CA THR A 364 -6.34 -3.54 -11.54
C THR A 364 -5.01 -3.28 -10.84
N PHE A 365 -5.07 -2.86 -9.56
CA PHE A 365 -3.88 -2.55 -8.77
C PHE A 365 -2.93 -3.74 -8.70
N TYR A 366 -3.41 -4.88 -8.21
CA TYR A 366 -2.56 -6.06 -8.04
C TYR A 366 -2.03 -6.65 -9.37
N ALA A 367 -2.81 -6.57 -10.45
CA ALA A 367 -2.35 -7.05 -11.76
C ALA A 367 -1.26 -6.14 -12.35
N LEU A 368 -1.37 -4.81 -12.19
CA LEU A 368 -0.33 -3.87 -12.60
C LEU A 368 0.92 -4.06 -11.73
N SER A 369 0.79 -4.20 -10.42
CA SER A 369 1.92 -4.50 -9.53
C SER A 369 2.67 -5.76 -9.95
N TRP A 370 1.94 -6.85 -10.23
CA TRP A 370 2.54 -8.10 -10.70
C TRP A 370 3.24 -7.94 -12.05
N ASN A 371 2.67 -7.17 -12.97
CA ASN A 371 3.29 -6.85 -14.25
C ASN A 371 4.62 -6.10 -14.04
N VAL A 372 4.62 -5.04 -13.22
CA VAL A 372 5.81 -4.23 -12.92
C VAL A 372 6.90 -5.07 -12.23
N ILE A 373 6.55 -5.82 -11.18
CA ILE A 373 7.52 -6.62 -10.41
C ILE A 373 8.19 -7.70 -11.28
N HIS A 374 7.44 -8.35 -12.17
CA HIS A 374 7.92 -9.49 -12.96
C HIS A 374 8.24 -9.19 -14.42
N GLY A 375 8.00 -7.96 -14.90
CA GLY A 375 8.21 -7.57 -16.30
C GLY A 375 7.36 -8.35 -17.30
N LYS A 376 6.15 -8.77 -16.92
CA LYS A 376 5.32 -9.68 -17.74
C LYS A 376 4.36 -8.90 -18.63
N ASN A 377 4.70 -8.77 -19.90
CA ASN A 377 3.94 -8.00 -20.89
C ASN A 377 2.70 -8.73 -21.45
N LYS A 378 1.81 -9.23 -20.57
CA LYS A 378 0.53 -9.81 -21.01
C LYS A 378 -0.35 -8.69 -21.60
N LYS A 379 -1.28 -9.04 -22.51
CA LYS A 379 -2.32 -8.12 -23.03
C LYS A 379 -3.10 -7.50 -21.86
N MET A 380 -2.65 -6.33 -21.39
CA MET A 380 -3.18 -5.60 -20.23
C MET A 380 -4.09 -4.44 -20.63
N GLU A 381 -4.40 -4.29 -21.92
CA GLU A 381 -5.11 -3.14 -22.49
C GLU A 381 -6.44 -2.83 -21.76
N PHE A 382 -7.32 -3.82 -21.61
CA PHE A 382 -8.57 -3.67 -20.84
C PHE A 382 -8.36 -3.22 -19.38
N ARG A 383 -7.18 -3.52 -18.81
CA ARG A 383 -6.84 -3.12 -17.43
C ARG A 383 -6.32 -1.70 -17.34
N LEU A 384 -5.67 -1.22 -18.40
CA LEU A 384 -5.24 0.18 -18.46
C LEU A 384 -6.45 1.10 -18.52
N GLU A 385 -7.50 0.74 -19.25
CA GLU A 385 -8.76 1.50 -19.26
C GLU A 385 -9.43 1.53 -17.87
N LYS A 386 -9.50 0.37 -17.21
CA LYS A 386 -10.05 0.28 -15.84
C LYS A 386 -9.19 1.07 -14.83
N ALA A 387 -7.87 1.03 -14.96
CA ALA A 387 -6.94 1.81 -14.13
C ALA A 387 -7.17 3.30 -14.32
N LEU A 388 -7.24 3.74 -15.58
CA LEU A 388 -7.51 5.13 -15.93
C LEU A 388 -8.85 5.58 -15.36
N HIS A 389 -9.90 4.76 -15.47
CA HIS A 389 -11.19 5.05 -14.84
C HIS A 389 -11.07 5.20 -13.30
N GLN A 390 -10.38 4.28 -12.63
CA GLN A 390 -10.14 4.37 -11.19
C GLN A 390 -9.35 5.63 -10.79
N LEU A 391 -8.33 6.02 -11.57
CA LEU A 391 -7.58 7.27 -11.37
C LEU A 391 -8.48 8.50 -11.59
N ASN A 392 -9.34 8.46 -12.59
CA ASN A 392 -10.26 9.55 -12.92
C ASN A 392 -11.30 9.81 -11.82
N THR A 393 -11.72 8.77 -11.10
CA THR A 393 -12.67 8.90 -9.99
C THR A 393 -12.05 9.46 -8.70
N ALA A 394 -10.72 9.56 -8.61
CA ALA A 394 -10.05 10.10 -7.42
C ALA A 394 -10.35 11.60 -7.23
N PRO A 395 -10.75 12.03 -6.01
CA PRO A 395 -10.96 13.45 -5.71
C PRO A 395 -9.67 14.24 -5.93
N TYR A 396 -9.75 15.45 -6.47
CA TYR A 396 -8.56 16.26 -6.75
C TYR A 396 -7.76 16.61 -5.48
N GLU A 397 -8.46 16.93 -4.39
CA GLU A 397 -7.87 17.36 -3.10
C GLU A 397 -7.32 16.23 -2.22
N GLY A 398 -7.46 14.98 -2.65
CA GLY A 398 -7.07 13.81 -1.86
C GLY A 398 -8.25 12.93 -1.43
N PRO A 399 -7.98 11.67 -1.07
CA PRO A 399 -8.99 10.73 -0.59
C PRO A 399 -9.44 11.08 0.84
N TYR A 400 -10.73 10.88 1.12
CA TYR A 400 -11.34 11.20 2.41
C TYR A 400 -12.63 10.41 2.67
N ASN A 401 -12.99 10.31 3.95
CA ASN A 401 -14.28 9.78 4.40
C ASN A 401 -14.77 10.61 5.59
N TYR A 402 -15.88 11.33 5.41
CA TYR A 402 -16.54 12.16 6.41
C TYR A 402 -17.88 11.56 6.89
N GLY A 403 -18.06 10.26 6.71
CA GLY A 403 -19.26 9.52 7.08
C GLY A 403 -20.36 9.51 6.01
N ILE A 404 -21.40 8.71 6.24
CA ILE A 404 -22.41 8.27 5.24
C ILE A 404 -23.01 9.44 4.42
N ASN A 405 -23.24 10.60 5.04
CA ASN A 405 -23.90 11.73 4.38
C ASN A 405 -22.95 12.71 3.69
N ASN A 406 -21.66 12.69 4.04
CA ASN A 406 -20.70 13.71 3.60
C ASN A 406 -19.61 13.16 2.66
N ASN A 407 -19.67 11.87 2.33
CA ASN A 407 -18.70 11.16 1.51
C ASN A 407 -18.80 11.48 0.01
N PRO A 408 -17.69 11.36 -0.73
CA PRO A 408 -17.68 11.37 -2.18
C PRO A 408 -18.31 10.06 -2.67
N LYS A 409 -19.64 10.01 -2.65
CA LYS A 409 -20.43 8.84 -3.05
C LYS A 409 -20.01 8.39 -4.45
N GLY A 410 -19.71 7.10 -4.59
CA GLY A 410 -19.40 6.48 -5.88
C GLY A 410 -17.99 6.72 -6.43
N THR A 411 -17.11 7.45 -5.72
CA THR A 411 -15.72 7.63 -6.18
C THR A 411 -14.84 6.43 -5.89
N GLY A 412 -15.13 5.66 -4.84
CA GLY A 412 -14.27 4.56 -4.39
C GLY A 412 -13.01 5.03 -3.63
N TRP A 413 -12.86 6.30 -3.28
CA TRP A 413 -11.66 6.84 -2.61
C TRP A 413 -11.93 7.27 -1.16
N SER A 414 -12.80 6.52 -0.47
CA SER A 414 -13.22 6.77 0.93
C SER A 414 -12.67 5.77 1.94
N ALA A 415 -11.52 5.17 1.63
CA ALA A 415 -10.76 4.37 2.59
C ALA A 415 -9.29 4.75 2.52
N SER A 416 -8.64 4.79 3.68
CA SER A 416 -7.18 4.78 3.78
C SER A 416 -6.64 3.47 3.21
N TYR A 417 -5.47 3.44 2.57
CA TYR A 417 -4.88 2.21 2.00
C TYR A 417 -5.92 1.35 1.23
N LYS A 418 -6.65 2.01 0.32
CA LYS A 418 -7.87 1.58 -0.41
C LYS A 418 -7.85 0.10 -0.82
N TRP A 419 -6.71 -0.39 -1.29
CA TRP A 419 -6.56 -1.76 -1.82
C TRP A 419 -6.62 -2.85 -0.75
N HIS A 420 -6.75 -2.47 0.52
CA HIS A 420 -6.99 -3.38 1.64
C HIS A 420 -8.46 -3.48 2.06
N HIS A 421 -9.26 -2.46 1.73
CA HIS A 421 -10.61 -2.29 2.25
C HIS A 421 -11.68 -2.85 1.32
N LYS A 422 -12.79 -3.34 1.90
CA LYS A 422 -13.96 -3.78 1.15
C LYS A 422 -14.49 -2.68 0.24
N LYS A 423 -15.09 -3.04 -0.90
CA LYS A 423 -15.68 -2.09 -1.86
C LYS A 423 -16.68 -1.11 -1.22
N SER A 424 -17.46 -1.57 -0.25
CA SER A 424 -18.39 -0.71 0.52
C SER A 424 -17.65 0.34 1.34
N SER A 425 -16.56 -0.03 2.02
CA SER A 425 -15.70 0.92 2.74
C SER A 425 -15.05 1.93 1.79
N GLN A 426 -14.55 1.47 0.65
CA GLN A 426 -14.01 2.36 -0.39
C GLN A 426 -15.04 3.38 -0.90
N SER A 427 -16.32 3.02 -0.87
CA SER A 427 -17.44 3.88 -1.30
C SER A 427 -18.02 4.74 -0.17
N GLY A 428 -17.44 4.65 1.04
CA GLY A 428 -17.88 5.41 2.20
C GLY A 428 -19.16 4.88 2.85
N GLU A 429 -19.56 3.65 2.55
CA GLU A 429 -20.78 3.03 3.09
C GLU A 429 -20.57 2.41 4.48
N SER A 430 -19.33 2.08 4.83
CA SER A 430 -19.01 1.64 6.19
C SER A 430 -18.72 2.85 7.07
N SER A 431 -19.24 2.86 8.28
CA SER A 431 -18.93 3.82 9.36
C SER A 431 -17.48 3.73 9.89
N GLY A 432 -16.56 3.14 9.11
CA GLY A 432 -15.17 2.96 9.48
C GLY A 432 -14.37 4.26 9.54
N ILE A 433 -13.07 4.13 9.82
CA ILE A 433 -12.11 5.19 10.14
C ILE A 433 -12.30 6.42 9.25
N CYS A 434 -12.96 7.46 9.77
CA CYS A 434 -13.24 8.68 9.04
C CYS A 434 -12.08 9.67 9.19
N GLY A 435 -11.76 10.42 8.14
CA GLY A 435 -10.72 11.45 8.14
C GLY A 435 -10.22 11.77 6.73
N ASN A 436 -9.07 12.45 6.67
CA ASN A 436 -8.33 12.74 5.44
C ASN A 436 -7.18 11.76 5.28
N TYR A 437 -7.05 11.14 4.11
CA TYR A 437 -6.06 10.09 3.89
C TYR A 437 -4.89 10.58 3.03
N ASN A 438 -3.72 9.95 3.15
CA ASN A 438 -2.47 10.42 2.53
C ASN A 438 -2.41 10.36 0.98
N GLY A 439 -3.25 9.54 0.34
CA GLY A 439 -3.28 9.42 -1.13
C GLY A 439 -2.20 8.51 -1.75
N LEU A 440 -1.45 7.75 -0.95
CA LEU A 440 -0.43 6.83 -1.45
C LEU A 440 -1.00 5.79 -2.42
N ASP A 441 -2.22 5.31 -2.19
CA ASP A 441 -2.92 4.36 -3.07
C ASP A 441 -3.08 4.89 -4.50
N PHE A 442 -3.38 6.19 -4.63
CA PHE A 442 -3.56 6.86 -5.91
C PHE A 442 -2.22 7.02 -6.60
N MET A 443 -1.24 7.60 -5.91
CA MET A 443 0.10 7.82 -6.48
C MET A 443 0.75 6.51 -6.91
N LEU A 444 0.62 5.45 -6.10
CA LEU A 444 1.16 4.15 -6.45
C LEU A 444 0.42 3.51 -7.63
N LEU A 445 -0.92 3.55 -7.67
CA LEU A 445 -1.67 3.07 -8.84
C LEU A 445 -1.28 3.85 -10.12
N HIS A 446 -1.13 5.16 -10.01
CA HIS A 446 -0.73 6.03 -11.12
C HIS A 446 0.65 5.62 -11.65
N ASN A 447 1.64 5.45 -10.77
CA ASN A 447 2.98 5.06 -11.19
C ASN A 447 2.99 3.68 -11.85
N LEU A 448 2.28 2.70 -11.28
CA LEU A 448 2.15 1.37 -11.87
C LEU A 448 1.49 1.42 -13.25
N TYR A 449 0.45 2.23 -13.42
CA TYR A 449 -0.21 2.47 -14.70
C TYR A 449 0.75 3.08 -15.73
N CYS A 450 1.46 4.15 -15.36
CA CYS A 450 2.43 4.81 -16.24
C CYS A 450 3.56 3.87 -16.67
N ILE A 451 4.11 3.07 -15.74
CA ILE A 451 5.17 2.09 -16.06
C ILE A 451 4.67 1.05 -17.07
N VAL A 452 3.48 0.47 -16.86
CA VAL A 452 2.94 -0.57 -17.76
C VAL A 452 2.51 0.01 -19.10
N LYS A 453 1.94 1.24 -19.12
CA LYS A 453 1.52 1.91 -20.35
C LYS A 453 2.70 2.51 -21.13
N GLY A 454 3.85 2.74 -20.49
CA GLY A 454 4.99 3.45 -21.09
C GLY A 454 4.79 4.97 -21.14
N VAL A 455 3.99 5.54 -20.25
CA VAL A 455 3.80 6.98 -20.12
C VAL A 455 4.94 7.57 -19.29
N LYS A 456 5.64 8.56 -19.85
CA LYS A 456 6.63 9.33 -19.11
C LYS A 456 5.94 10.37 -18.23
N ILE A 457 6.49 10.58 -17.03
CA ILE A 457 6.13 11.72 -16.18
C ILE A 457 7.36 12.59 -15.98
N THR A 458 7.15 13.89 -15.91
CA THR A 458 8.17 14.91 -15.58
C THR A 458 7.55 15.84 -14.56
N ASN A 459 8.38 16.43 -13.70
CA ASN A 459 7.93 17.42 -12.71
C ASN A 459 7.77 18.81 -13.34
#